data_AF-A0AAC9B611-F1
#
_entry.id   AF-A0AAC9B611-F1
#
_cell.length_a   1.000
_cell.length_b   1.000
_cell.length_c   1.000
_cell.angle_alpha   90.00
_cell.angle_beta   90.00
_cell.angle_gamma   90.00
#
_symmetry.space_group_name_H-M   'P 1'
#
loop_
_entity.id
_entity.type
_entity.pdbx_description
1 polymer ?
#
loop_
_entity_poly.entity_id
_entity_poly.type
_entity_poly.pdbx_seq_one_letter_code
_entity_poly.pdbx_strand_id
1 'polypeptide(L)'
;MRLSIAAKINFFLLFIFSMVLVFSAAYQAVRERDLILTLIKEQSREQTEAYFDGLNMLMLTGKMDARDTLRGKFLDHAHVEDARIVRGDAVSKQFGPGRGTEQVKDEFDELALAGKGSLEVVHNGMHSRLVVTRPLLAKKDFRGTDCTSCHLVPENTVLGAVRFDYSLDSLFTRVEQNILTSALILTGIFGMGLLLTLWVIRTWIVRPLNQLTRSMEEATDLHDFGHRLEGDDGDEIGRVAVAYNQMLDSVERQLGKRTKASRQEPDQPR
;
A
#
# COMPACT_ATOMS: atom_id res chain seq x y z
N MET A 1 28.60 -26.32 -12.15
CA MET A 1 27.28 -26.99 -12.25
C MET A 1 26.43 -26.23 -13.26
N ARG A 2 26.04 -26.84 -14.39
CA ARG A 2 25.15 -26.16 -15.37
C ARG A 2 23.72 -26.25 -14.83
N LEU A 3 23.14 -25.11 -14.45
CA LEU A 3 21.72 -25.05 -14.07
C LEU A 3 20.84 -25.47 -15.25
N SER A 4 19.92 -26.41 -15.02
CA SER A 4 18.86 -26.77 -15.97
C SER A 4 18.11 -25.50 -16.42
N ILE A 5 17.62 -25.48 -17.66
CA ILE A 5 16.81 -24.38 -18.21
C ILE A 5 15.63 -24.06 -17.28
N ALA A 6 15.01 -25.09 -16.69
CA ALA A 6 13.94 -24.95 -15.70
C ALA A 6 14.39 -24.15 -14.46
N ALA A 7 15.61 -24.40 -13.96
CA ALA A 7 16.13 -23.70 -12.80
C ALA A 7 16.43 -22.22 -13.10
N LYS A 8 16.89 -21.90 -14.32
CA LYS A 8 17.08 -20.51 -14.76
C LYS A 8 15.75 -19.76 -14.87
N ILE A 9 14.73 -20.40 -15.44
CA ILE A 9 13.37 -19.83 -15.56
C ILE A 9 12.76 -19.61 -14.17
N ASN A 10 12.86 -20.60 -13.27
CA ASN A 10 12.34 -20.49 -11.91
C ASN A 10 13.03 -19.39 -11.11
N PHE A 11 14.36 -19.25 -11.24
CA PHE A 11 15.11 -18.18 -10.58
C PHE A 11 14.66 -16.79 -11.08
N PHE A 12 14.49 -16.65 -12.40
CA PHE A 12 14.02 -15.40 -13.00
C PHE A 12 12.60 -15.04 -12.55
N LEU A 13 11.70 -16.02 -12.50
CA LEU A 13 10.33 -15.82 -12.01
C LEU A 13 10.30 -15.46 -10.53
N LEU A 14 11.08 -16.15 -9.70
CA LEU A 14 11.18 -15.83 -8.28
C LEU A 14 11.70 -14.41 -8.07
N PHE A 15 12.69 -13.99 -8.87
CA PHE A 15 13.20 -12.62 -8.84
C PHE A 15 12.11 -11.59 -9.19
N ILE A 16 11.36 -11.81 -10.28
CA ILE A 16 10.26 -10.90 -10.67
C ILE A 16 9.18 -10.85 -9.59
N PHE A 17 8.69 -12.01 -9.13
CA PHE A 17 7.65 -12.07 -8.10
C PHE A 17 8.10 -11.40 -6.81
N SER A 18 9.34 -11.60 -6.38
CA SER A 18 9.91 -10.94 -5.20
C SER A 18 10.00 -9.43 -5.38
N MET A 19 10.45 -8.96 -6.55
CA MET A 19 10.59 -7.54 -6.82
C MET A 19 9.22 -6.84 -6.81
N VAL A 20 8.22 -7.43 -7.46
CA VAL A 20 6.85 -6.90 -7.46
C VAL A 20 6.25 -6.93 -6.06
N LEU A 21 6.41 -8.04 -5.31
CA LEU A 21 5.90 -8.16 -3.94
C LEU A 21 6.45 -7.05 -3.03
N VAL A 22 7.78 -6.87 -3.01
CA VAL A 22 8.44 -5.86 -2.17
C VAL A 22 7.98 -4.46 -2.56
N PHE A 23 7.95 -4.17 -3.86
CA PHE A 23 7.51 -2.85 -4.35
C PHE A 23 6.04 -2.58 -3.98
N SER A 24 5.14 -3.54 -4.21
CA SER A 24 3.72 -3.41 -3.88
C SER A 24 3.49 -3.26 -2.38
N ALA A 25 4.16 -4.06 -1.55
CA ALA A 25 4.05 -3.98 -0.08
C ALA A 25 4.56 -2.63 0.45
N ALA A 26 5.72 -2.16 -0.04
CA ALA A 26 6.27 -0.87 0.34
C ALA A 26 5.36 0.28 -0.09
N TYR A 27 4.86 0.25 -1.32
CA TYR A 27 3.93 1.26 -1.84
C TYR A 27 2.62 1.30 -1.05
N GLN A 28 2.06 0.13 -0.70
CA GLN A 28 0.86 0.03 0.13
C GLN A 28 1.10 0.58 1.53
N ALA A 29 2.23 0.25 2.16
CA ALA A 29 2.58 0.76 3.48
C ALA A 29 2.70 2.29 3.55
N VAL A 30 3.29 2.92 2.52
CA VAL A 30 3.37 4.39 2.43
C VAL A 30 1.98 4.99 2.24
N ARG A 31 1.17 4.45 1.31
CA ARG A 31 -0.18 4.96 1.05
C ARG A 31 -1.12 4.86 2.26
N GLU A 32 -1.05 3.78 3.02
CA GLU A 32 -1.90 3.60 4.21
C GLU A 32 -1.61 4.69 5.26
N ARG A 33 -0.33 5.01 5.47
CA ARG A 33 0.10 6.09 6.38
C ARG A 33 -0.34 7.46 5.90
N ASP A 34 -0.16 7.76 4.61
CA ASP A 34 -0.56 9.05 4.04
C ASP A 34 -2.08 9.25 4.08
N LEU A 35 -2.85 8.19 3.81
CA LEU A 35 -4.31 8.23 3.86
C LEU A 35 -4.79 8.57 5.27
N ILE A 36 -4.30 7.88 6.30
CA ILE A 36 -4.77 8.13 7.67
C ILE A 36 -4.39 9.53 8.15
N LEU A 37 -3.19 10.01 7.80
CA LEU A 37 -2.72 11.35 8.17
C LEU A 37 -3.56 12.44 7.48
N THR A 38 -3.97 12.21 6.24
CA THR A 38 -4.85 13.14 5.53
C THR A 38 -6.24 13.17 6.15
N LEU A 39 -6.82 11.99 6.44
CA LEU A 39 -8.14 11.87 7.05
C LEU A 39 -8.20 12.54 8.43
N ILE A 40 -7.22 12.30 9.30
CA ILE A 40 -7.21 12.92 10.63
C ILE A 40 -7.01 14.44 10.54
N LYS A 41 -6.23 14.93 9.57
CA LYS A 41 -6.05 16.36 9.32
C LYS A 41 -7.35 17.02 8.86
N GLU A 42 -8.07 16.42 7.92
CA GLU A 42 -9.38 16.92 7.46
C GLU A 42 -10.41 16.91 8.60
N GLN A 43 -10.53 15.77 9.30
CA GLN A 43 -11.42 15.65 10.46
C GLN A 43 -11.10 16.67 11.55
N SER A 44 -9.81 16.90 11.84
CA SER A 44 -9.39 17.87 12.86
C SER A 44 -9.81 19.29 12.51
N ARG A 45 -9.79 19.64 11.22
CA ARG A 45 -10.20 20.95 10.74
C ARG A 45 -11.70 21.16 10.93
N GLU A 46 -12.50 20.16 10.59
CA GLU A 46 -13.95 20.20 10.78
C GLU A 46 -14.33 20.26 12.27
N GLN A 47 -13.69 19.45 13.12
CA GLN A 47 -13.93 19.46 14.56
C GLN A 47 -13.52 20.78 15.22
N THR A 48 -12.40 21.37 14.79
CA THR A 48 -11.96 22.69 15.26
C THR A 48 -13.00 23.77 14.91
N GLU A 49 -13.56 23.73 13.71
CA GLU A 49 -14.63 24.65 13.29
C GLU A 49 -15.92 24.41 14.08
N ALA A 50 -16.33 23.16 14.26
CA ALA A 50 -17.51 22.80 15.05
C ALA A 50 -17.39 23.20 16.52
N TYR A 51 -16.20 23.08 17.11
CA TYR A 51 -15.94 23.52 18.48
C TYR A 51 -16.11 25.02 18.63
N PHE A 52 -15.58 25.79 17.67
CA PHE A 52 -15.74 27.24 17.67
C PHE A 52 -17.17 27.68 17.39
N ASP A 53 -17.89 27.02 16.48
CA ASP A 53 -19.32 27.26 16.25
C ASP A 53 -20.15 27.01 17.53
N GLY A 54 -19.81 25.96 18.29
CA GLY A 54 -20.38 25.70 19.61
C GLY A 54 -20.10 26.82 20.61
N LEU A 55 -18.88 27.36 20.62
CA LEU A 55 -18.54 28.52 21.46
C LEU A 55 -19.28 29.79 21.04
N ASN A 56 -19.38 30.07 19.74
CA ASN A 56 -20.16 31.20 19.23
C ASN A 56 -21.61 31.12 19.69
N MET A 57 -22.22 29.93 19.66
CA MET A 57 -23.59 29.74 20.17
C MET A 57 -23.68 30.05 21.67
N LEU A 58 -22.68 29.68 22.46
CA LEU A 58 -22.62 30.03 23.89
C LEU A 58 -22.41 31.53 24.11
N MET A 59 -21.62 32.20 23.26
CA MET A 59 -21.43 33.66 23.31
C MET A 59 -22.74 34.38 23.00
N LEU A 60 -23.41 34.02 21.90
CA LEU A 60 -24.67 34.64 21.44
C LEU A 60 -25.82 34.44 22.45
N THR A 61 -25.84 33.29 23.13
CA THR A 61 -26.88 32.98 24.12
C THR A 61 -26.52 33.41 25.55
N GLY A 62 -25.33 34.01 25.76
CA GLY A 62 -24.86 34.41 27.09
C GLY A 62 -24.53 33.24 28.03
N LYS A 63 -24.33 32.02 27.51
CA LYS A 63 -24.11 30.78 28.28
C LYS A 63 -22.64 30.36 28.33
N MET A 64 -21.71 31.31 28.31
CA MET A 64 -20.26 31.02 28.30
C MET A 64 -19.74 30.26 29.54
N ASP A 65 -20.51 30.21 30.62
CA ASP A 65 -20.19 29.36 31.77
C ASP A 65 -20.18 27.86 31.42
N ALA A 66 -21.01 27.44 30.45
CA ALA A 66 -21.13 26.06 29.98
C ALA A 66 -20.01 25.63 29.02
N ARG A 67 -19.01 26.48 28.74
CA ARG A 67 -17.92 26.14 27.81
C ARG A 67 -17.05 24.95 28.24
N ASP A 68 -16.95 24.67 29.55
CA ASP A 68 -16.26 23.46 30.02
C ASP A 68 -17.07 22.20 29.68
N THR A 69 -18.40 22.28 29.75
CA THR A 69 -19.29 21.21 29.29
C THR A 69 -19.12 20.98 27.79
N LEU A 70 -19.04 22.05 27.00
CA LEU A 70 -18.75 21.94 25.56
C LEU A 70 -17.38 21.30 25.32
N ARG A 71 -16.33 21.77 26.02
CA ARG A 71 -14.98 21.18 25.97
C ARG A 71 -15.01 19.69 26.30
N GLY A 72 -15.70 19.29 27.37
CA GLY A 72 -15.85 17.89 27.76
C GLY A 72 -16.40 17.02 26.63
N LYS A 73 -17.44 17.48 25.92
CA LYS A 73 -18.00 16.75 24.76
C LYS A 73 -16.98 16.50 23.66
N PHE A 74 -16.04 17.44 23.45
CA PHE A 74 -15.00 17.28 22.44
C PHE A 74 -13.82 16.42 22.90
N LEU A 75 -13.50 16.44 24.20
CA LEU A 75 -12.52 15.52 24.79
C LEU A 75 -13.00 14.06 24.75
N ASP A 76 -14.32 13.85 24.78
CA ASP A 76 -14.90 12.51 24.67
C ASP A 76 -14.84 11.93 23.24
N HIS A 77 -14.48 12.74 22.22
CA HIS A 77 -14.26 12.23 20.87
C HIS A 77 -12.99 11.39 20.80
N ALA A 78 -13.04 10.34 19.96
CA ALA A 78 -11.90 9.46 19.76
C ALA A 78 -10.65 10.25 19.32
N HIS A 79 -9.52 9.89 19.91
CA HIS A 79 -8.19 10.44 19.63
C HIS A 79 -7.94 11.88 20.10
N VAL A 80 -8.92 12.59 20.69
CA VAL A 80 -8.70 13.94 21.24
C VAL A 80 -8.03 13.85 22.61
N GLU A 81 -6.82 14.37 22.76
CA GLU A 81 -6.10 14.47 24.05
C GLU A 81 -6.37 15.80 24.75
N ASP A 82 -6.43 16.89 23.98
CA ASP A 82 -6.80 18.21 24.48
C ASP A 82 -7.62 18.97 23.45
N ALA A 83 -8.54 19.79 23.94
CA ALA A 83 -9.35 20.71 23.17
C ALA A 83 -9.50 21.98 24.00
N ARG A 84 -8.94 23.11 23.53
CA ARG A 84 -8.99 24.37 24.28
C ARG A 84 -9.06 25.57 23.35
N ILE A 85 -9.53 26.67 23.90
CA ILE A 85 -9.29 27.99 23.31
C ILE A 85 -8.07 28.60 23.98
N VAL A 86 -7.24 29.28 23.21
CA VAL A 86 -6.17 30.14 23.70
C VAL A 86 -6.68 31.56 23.58
N ARG A 87 -6.85 32.24 24.71
CA ARG A 87 -7.41 33.60 24.73
C ARG A 87 -6.32 34.61 24.33
N GLY A 88 -6.64 35.48 23.37
CA GLY A 88 -5.77 36.58 22.99
C GLY A 88 -5.98 37.83 23.86
N ASP A 89 -5.01 38.74 23.83
CA ASP A 89 -5.03 39.98 24.60
C ASP A 89 -6.28 40.85 24.37
N ALA A 90 -6.77 40.86 23.12
CA ALA A 90 -7.97 41.58 22.73
C ALA A 90 -9.21 41.16 23.54
N VAL A 91 -9.39 39.85 23.73
CA VAL A 91 -10.50 39.29 24.50
C VAL A 91 -10.22 39.41 25.99
N SER A 92 -8.97 39.19 26.42
CA SER A 92 -8.57 39.29 27.82
C SER A 92 -8.79 40.67 28.42
N LYS A 93 -8.56 41.74 27.65
CA LYS A 93 -8.81 43.12 28.08
C LYS A 93 -10.29 43.45 28.30
N GLN A 94 -11.20 42.80 27.57
CA GLN A 94 -12.64 43.07 27.64
C GLN A 94 -13.37 42.17 28.64
N PHE A 95 -12.97 40.89 28.73
CA PHE A 95 -13.69 39.85 29.47
C PHE A 95 -12.85 39.20 30.57
N GLY A 96 -11.70 39.79 30.90
CA GLY A 96 -10.75 39.26 31.88
C GLY A 96 -9.88 38.10 31.36
N PRO A 97 -8.93 37.61 32.17
CA PRO A 97 -7.88 36.69 31.73
C PRO A 97 -8.37 35.30 31.29
N GLY A 98 -9.63 34.94 31.55
CA GLY A 98 -10.16 33.60 31.25
C GLY A 98 -9.73 32.55 32.28
N ARG A 99 -9.95 31.27 31.95
CA ARG A 99 -9.53 30.12 32.80
C ARG A 99 -8.05 29.81 32.60
N GLY A 100 -7.45 29.06 33.53
CA GLY A 100 -6.06 28.59 33.40
C GLY A 100 -5.83 27.69 32.18
N THR A 101 -6.86 26.98 31.73
CA THR A 101 -6.86 26.22 30.47
C THR A 101 -6.88 27.09 29.22
N GLU A 102 -7.21 28.38 29.34
CA GLU A 102 -7.29 29.31 28.21
C GLU A 102 -6.00 30.13 28.00
N GLN A 103 -4.97 29.89 28.82
CA GLN A 103 -3.69 30.57 28.74
C GLN A 103 -2.77 29.92 27.70
N VAL A 104 -1.82 30.71 27.21
CA VAL A 104 -0.71 30.25 26.37
C VAL A 104 0.13 29.24 27.14
N LYS A 105 0.42 28.09 26.53
CA LYS A 105 1.25 27.03 27.14
C LYS A 105 2.53 26.71 26.38
N ASP A 106 2.53 26.86 25.06
CA ASP A 106 3.69 26.50 24.22
C ASP A 106 3.79 27.37 22.96
N GLU A 107 4.81 27.09 22.14
CA GLU A 107 5.11 27.83 20.91
C GLU A 107 3.99 27.81 19.87
N PHE A 108 3.18 26.74 19.80
CA PHE A 108 2.09 26.63 18.84
C PHE A 108 0.93 27.56 19.20
N ASP A 109 0.72 27.79 20.50
CA ASP A 109 -0.24 28.77 21.00
C ASP A 109 0.22 30.20 20.66
N GLU A 110 1.50 30.51 20.90
CA GLU A 110 2.09 31.82 20.56
C GLU A 110 2.02 32.10 19.06
N LEU A 111 2.38 31.11 18.24
CA LEU A 111 2.31 31.19 16.78
C LEU A 111 0.88 31.46 16.30
N ALA A 112 -0.10 30.77 16.91
CA ALA A 112 -1.51 30.95 16.59
C ALA A 112 -2.03 32.34 17.00
N LEU A 113 -1.61 32.86 18.16
CA LEU A 113 -1.95 34.23 18.56
C LEU A 113 -1.29 35.30 17.68
N ALA A 114 -0.16 34.99 17.05
CA ALA A 114 0.45 35.83 16.00
C ALA A 114 -0.28 35.73 14.64
N GLY A 115 -1.40 35.00 14.56
CA GLY A 115 -2.22 34.86 13.36
C GLY A 115 -1.79 33.73 12.43
N LYS A 116 -0.87 32.85 12.85
CA LYS A 116 -0.37 31.73 12.05
C LYS A 116 -0.82 30.40 12.68
N GLY A 117 -1.76 29.70 12.04
CA GLY A 117 -2.17 28.38 12.49
C GLY A 117 -1.13 27.30 12.21
N SER A 118 -1.20 26.18 12.95
CA SER A 118 -0.36 25.01 12.77
C SER A 118 -1.21 23.75 12.57
N LEU A 119 -0.69 22.80 11.79
CA LEU A 119 -1.27 21.48 11.54
C LEU A 119 -0.12 20.48 11.41
N GLU A 120 0.55 20.23 12.52
CA GLU A 120 1.83 19.54 12.54
C GLU A 120 1.80 18.29 13.42
N VAL A 121 2.49 17.24 12.96
CA VAL A 121 2.71 16.04 13.73
C VAL A 121 3.96 16.24 14.58
N VAL A 122 3.78 16.21 15.90
CA VAL A 122 4.84 16.35 16.89
C VAL A 122 5.15 14.97 17.45
N HIS A 123 6.41 14.57 17.35
CA HIS A 123 6.92 13.33 17.93
C HIS A 123 7.61 13.62 19.27
N ASN A 124 7.12 13.02 20.34
CA ASN A 124 7.71 13.10 21.67
C ASN A 124 8.08 11.69 22.16
N GLY A 125 9.29 11.26 21.81
CA GLY A 125 9.76 9.91 22.09
C GLY A 125 8.93 8.86 21.35
N MET A 126 8.20 8.02 22.10
CA MET A 126 7.31 7.00 21.53
C MET A 126 5.90 7.52 21.23
N HIS A 127 5.54 8.70 21.72
CA HIS A 127 4.22 9.28 21.54
C HIS A 127 4.23 10.23 20.35
N SER A 128 3.26 10.07 19.46
CA SER A 128 3.05 10.98 18.34
C SER A 128 1.70 11.64 18.48
N ARG A 129 1.67 12.97 18.35
CA ARG A 129 0.43 13.74 18.41
C ARG A 129 0.33 14.72 17.26
N LEU A 130 -0.88 14.93 16.75
CA LEU A 130 -1.17 16.00 15.81
C LEU A 130 -1.60 17.23 16.60
N VAL A 131 -0.83 18.32 16.49
CA VAL A 131 -1.15 19.61 17.08
C VAL A 131 -1.83 20.47 16.01
N VAL A 132 -3.04 20.90 16.31
CA VAL A 132 -3.87 21.71 15.41
C VAL A 132 -4.17 23.02 16.10
N THR A 133 -3.65 24.12 15.57
CA THR A 133 -3.95 25.46 16.07
C THR A 133 -4.52 26.33 14.97
N ARG A 134 -5.59 27.04 15.28
CA ARG A 134 -6.25 27.92 14.31
C ARG A 134 -6.50 29.29 14.92
N PRO A 135 -5.94 30.37 14.37
CA PRO A 135 -6.21 31.73 14.81
C PRO A 135 -7.68 32.08 14.57
N LEU A 136 -8.26 32.78 15.53
CA LEU A 136 -9.60 33.33 15.48
C LEU A 136 -9.48 34.83 15.27
N LEU A 137 -9.83 35.31 14.07
CA LEU A 137 -9.80 36.71 13.73
C LEU A 137 -11.20 37.32 13.87
N ALA A 138 -11.27 38.55 14.36
CA ALA A 138 -12.51 39.32 14.41
C ALA A 138 -12.97 39.63 12.98
N LYS A 139 -14.02 38.95 12.50
CA LYS A 139 -14.63 39.21 11.19
C LYS A 139 -16.06 39.70 11.37
N LYS A 140 -16.50 40.54 10.44
CA LYS A 140 -17.92 40.95 10.36
C LYS A 140 -18.86 39.83 9.92
N ASP A 141 -18.31 38.87 9.18
CA ASP A 141 -19.02 37.64 8.82
C ASP A 141 -18.08 36.45 9.00
N PHE A 142 -18.14 35.85 10.19
CA PHE A 142 -17.57 34.54 10.45
C PHE A 142 -18.71 33.52 10.47
N ARG A 143 -18.94 32.84 9.33
CA ARG A 143 -19.96 31.79 9.19
C ARG A 143 -21.35 32.25 9.64
N GLY A 144 -21.73 33.49 9.29
CA GLY A 144 -23.01 34.09 9.67
C GLY A 144 -23.02 34.79 11.03
N THR A 145 -21.88 34.90 11.73
CA THR A 145 -21.75 35.61 13.02
C THR A 145 -20.83 36.82 12.88
N ASP A 146 -21.29 38.00 13.30
CA ASP A 146 -20.47 39.22 13.40
C ASP A 146 -19.71 39.27 14.73
N CYS A 147 -18.42 38.96 14.70
CA CYS A 147 -17.58 38.98 15.89
C CYS A 147 -17.42 40.39 16.47
N THR A 148 -17.48 41.43 15.63
CA THR A 148 -17.26 42.83 16.03
C THR A 148 -18.47 43.44 16.73
N SER A 149 -19.64 42.78 16.64
CA SER A 149 -20.85 43.17 17.38
C SER A 149 -20.71 43.01 18.90
N CYS A 150 -19.87 42.08 19.36
CA CYS A 150 -19.61 41.83 20.79
C CYS A 150 -18.15 42.10 21.20
N HIS A 151 -17.19 41.87 20.31
CA HIS A 151 -15.77 42.17 20.56
C HIS A 151 -15.42 43.54 19.97
N LEU A 152 -15.25 44.54 20.84
CA LEU A 152 -14.96 45.93 20.45
C LEU A 152 -13.50 46.10 19.99
N VAL A 153 -13.18 45.53 18.83
CA VAL A 153 -11.84 45.57 18.22
C VAL A 153 -11.94 45.80 16.70
N PRO A 154 -10.87 46.30 16.06
CA PRO A 154 -10.82 46.38 14.61
C PRO A 154 -10.98 45.02 13.94
N GLU A 155 -11.56 45.01 12.74
CA GLU A 155 -11.64 43.82 11.91
C GLU A 155 -10.24 43.25 11.61
N ASN A 156 -10.14 41.93 11.54
CA ASN A 156 -8.91 41.14 11.43
C ASN A 156 -7.98 41.16 12.67
N THR A 157 -8.42 41.72 13.81
CA THR A 157 -7.69 41.54 15.07
C THR A 157 -7.76 40.08 15.52
N VAL A 158 -6.65 39.49 15.96
CA VAL A 158 -6.62 38.14 16.53
C VAL A 158 -7.26 38.18 17.92
N LEU A 159 -8.41 37.51 18.06
CA LEU A 159 -9.17 37.38 19.30
C LEU A 159 -8.60 36.26 20.20
N GLY A 160 -8.01 35.25 19.58
CA GLY A 160 -7.48 34.07 20.23
C GLY A 160 -7.16 32.98 19.21
N ALA A 161 -7.06 31.75 19.67
CA ALA A 161 -6.94 30.58 18.81
C ALA A 161 -7.76 29.41 19.36
N VAL A 162 -8.17 28.50 18.50
CA VAL A 162 -8.61 27.16 18.92
C VAL A 162 -7.43 26.22 18.79
N ARG A 163 -7.28 25.34 19.76
CA ARG A 163 -6.30 24.29 19.76
C ARG A 163 -6.90 22.93 20.04
N PHE A 164 -6.50 21.95 19.23
CA PHE A 164 -6.69 20.55 19.48
C PHE A 164 -5.35 19.81 19.45
N ASP A 165 -5.18 18.88 20.39
CA ASP A 165 -4.09 17.91 20.37
C ASP A 165 -4.72 16.53 20.18
N TYR A 166 -4.30 15.79 19.14
CA TYR A 166 -4.80 14.45 18.84
C TYR A 166 -3.72 13.39 19.04
N SER A 167 -4.04 12.32 19.76
CA SER A 167 -3.17 11.15 19.89
C SER A 167 -3.12 10.36 18.59
N LEU A 168 -1.93 10.18 18.01
CA LEU A 168 -1.72 9.34 16.83
C LEU A 168 -1.29 7.92 17.19
N ASP A 169 -1.02 7.62 18.46
CA ASP A 169 -0.44 6.33 18.88
C ASP A 169 -1.34 5.14 18.53
N SER A 170 -2.62 5.25 18.90
CA SER A 170 -3.63 4.25 18.58
C SER A 170 -3.90 4.14 17.08
N LEU A 171 -3.75 5.23 16.34
CA LEU A 171 -3.90 5.26 14.88
C LEU A 171 -2.71 4.56 14.20
N PHE A 172 -1.48 4.90 14.58
CA PHE A 172 -0.27 4.27 14.04
C PHE A 172 -0.19 2.80 14.38
N THR A 173 -0.61 2.38 15.58
CA THR A 173 -0.70 0.96 15.93
C THR A 173 -1.69 0.22 15.02
N ARG A 174 -2.86 0.81 14.74
CA ARG A 174 -3.84 0.23 13.81
C ARG A 174 -3.32 0.18 12.38
N VAL A 175 -2.63 1.23 11.94
CA VAL A 175 -2.00 1.27 10.61
C VAL A 175 -0.95 0.17 10.49
N GLU A 176 -0.09 -0.01 11.50
CA GLU A 176 0.92 -1.07 11.49
C GLU A 176 0.30 -2.46 11.42
N GLN A 177 -0.78 -2.70 12.17
CA GLN A 177 -1.56 -3.94 12.09
C GLN A 177 -2.20 -4.14 10.71
N ASN A 178 -2.75 -3.08 10.10
CA ASN A 178 -3.33 -3.14 8.75
C ASN A 178 -2.27 -3.39 7.67
N ILE A 179 -1.10 -2.77 7.80
CA ILE A 179 0.04 -2.98 6.90
C ILE A 179 0.51 -4.44 7.02
N LEU A 180 0.65 -4.96 8.24
CA LEU A 180 1.09 -6.33 8.48
C LEU A 180 0.08 -7.35 7.94
N THR A 181 -1.21 -7.17 8.23
CA THR A 181 -2.26 -8.06 7.72
C THR A 181 -2.36 -8.01 6.19
N SER A 182 -2.31 -6.82 5.59
CA SER A 182 -2.28 -6.67 4.13
C SER A 182 -1.04 -7.30 3.50
N ALA A 183 0.14 -7.12 4.11
CA ALA A 183 1.38 -7.75 3.64
C ALA A 183 1.32 -9.27 3.72
N LEU A 184 0.71 -9.85 4.76
CA LEU A 184 0.50 -11.29 4.87
C LEU A 184 -0.45 -11.80 3.78
N ILE A 185 -1.57 -11.12 3.55
CA ILE A 185 -2.51 -11.48 2.48
C ILE A 185 -1.83 -11.41 1.11
N LEU A 186 -1.10 -10.32 0.84
CA LEU A 186 -0.37 -10.12 -0.41
C LEU A 186 0.68 -11.22 -0.61
N THR A 187 1.44 -11.55 0.44
CA THR A 187 2.42 -12.64 0.42
C THR A 187 1.74 -13.98 0.16
N GLY A 188 0.57 -14.24 0.75
CA GLY A 188 -0.22 -15.45 0.49
C GLY A 188 -0.66 -15.56 -0.97
N ILE A 189 -1.18 -14.48 -1.55
CA ILE A 189 -1.61 -14.42 -2.96
C ILE A 189 -0.42 -14.62 -3.89
N PHE A 190 0.69 -13.92 -3.67
CA PHE A 190 1.91 -14.07 -4.47
C PHE A 190 2.51 -15.47 -4.34
N GLY A 191 2.53 -16.04 -3.13
CA GLY A 191 2.99 -17.41 -2.88
C GLY A 191 2.15 -18.44 -3.61
N MET A 192 0.82 -18.30 -3.57
CA MET A 192 -0.09 -19.16 -4.33
C MET A 192 0.11 -19.02 -5.84
N GLY A 193 0.25 -17.79 -6.34
CA GLY A 193 0.55 -17.51 -7.74
C GLY A 193 1.87 -18.15 -8.19
N LEU A 194 2.93 -18.00 -7.38
CA LEU A 194 4.23 -18.61 -7.65
C LEU A 194 4.14 -20.14 -7.70
N LEU A 195 3.48 -20.76 -6.72
CA LEU A 195 3.29 -22.22 -6.69
C LEU A 195 2.51 -22.72 -7.92
N LEU A 196 1.46 -22.01 -8.31
CA LEU A 196 0.69 -22.32 -9.52
C LEU A 196 1.56 -22.21 -10.77
N THR A 197 2.31 -21.12 -10.93
CA THR A 197 3.22 -20.93 -12.07
C THR A 197 4.29 -22.03 -12.13
N LEU A 198 4.89 -22.38 -10.98
CA LEU A 198 5.87 -23.47 -10.90
C LEU A 198 5.25 -24.83 -11.28
N TRP A 199 4.01 -25.08 -10.84
CA TRP A 199 3.27 -26.30 -11.18
C TRP A 199 2.96 -26.38 -12.68
N VAL A 200 2.51 -25.29 -13.29
CA VAL A 200 2.24 -25.20 -14.74
C VAL A 200 3.52 -25.42 -15.53
N ILE A 201 4.59 -24.68 -15.24
CA ILE A 201 5.88 -24.82 -15.95
C ILE A 201 6.41 -26.24 -15.83
N ARG A 202 6.34 -26.84 -14.64
CA ARG A 202 6.81 -28.21 -14.44
C ARG A 202 6.01 -29.21 -15.25
N THR A 203 4.69 -29.04 -15.31
CA THR A 203 3.78 -30.00 -15.95
C THR A 203 3.75 -29.85 -17.47
N TRP A 204 3.73 -28.61 -17.98
CA TRP A 204 3.50 -28.32 -19.39
C TRP A 204 4.79 -28.09 -20.19
N ILE A 205 5.87 -27.61 -19.55
CA ILE A 205 7.13 -27.31 -20.25
C ILE A 205 8.21 -28.33 -19.90
N VAL A 206 8.53 -28.47 -18.61
CA VAL A 206 9.70 -29.26 -18.17
C VAL A 206 9.51 -30.76 -18.37
N ARG A 207 8.32 -31.29 -18.09
CA ARG A 207 8.03 -32.73 -18.26
C ARG A 207 8.12 -33.16 -19.73
N PRO A 208 7.44 -32.52 -20.70
CA PRO A 208 7.55 -32.87 -22.12
C PRO A 208 8.98 -32.71 -22.66
N LEU A 209 9.68 -31.62 -22.33
CA LEU A 209 11.07 -31.42 -22.77
C LEU A 209 12.02 -32.51 -22.25
N ASN A 210 11.85 -32.94 -21.00
CA ASN A 210 12.65 -34.04 -20.45
C ASN A 210 12.33 -35.38 -21.11
N GLN A 211 11.07 -35.62 -21.51
CA GLN A 211 10.70 -36.83 -22.28
C GLN A 211 11.35 -36.81 -23.67
N LEU A 212 11.26 -35.68 -24.39
CA LEU A 212 11.94 -35.52 -25.69
C LEU A 212 13.44 -35.78 -25.58
N THR A 213 14.10 -35.20 -24.57
CA THR A 213 15.54 -35.34 -24.37
C THR A 213 15.93 -36.79 -24.10
N ARG A 214 15.19 -37.48 -23.22
CA ARG A 214 15.44 -38.90 -22.90
C ARG A 214 15.25 -39.80 -24.12
N SER A 215 14.19 -39.62 -24.90
CA SER A 215 13.96 -40.44 -26.11
C SER A 215 15.00 -40.19 -27.20
N MET A 216 15.58 -38.98 -27.28
CA MET A 216 16.72 -38.72 -28.18
C MET A 216 18.01 -39.39 -27.69
N GLU A 217 18.28 -39.35 -26.38
CA GLU A 217 19.44 -40.03 -25.78
C GLU A 217 19.34 -41.55 -25.97
N GLU A 218 18.18 -42.15 -25.68
CA GLU A 218 17.93 -43.59 -25.85
C GLU A 218 18.06 -44.04 -27.32
N ALA A 219 17.48 -43.31 -28.28
CA ALA A 219 17.59 -43.67 -29.69
C ALA A 219 19.04 -43.60 -30.21
N THR A 220 19.84 -42.66 -29.68
CA THR A 220 21.24 -42.47 -30.09
C THR A 220 22.15 -43.52 -29.48
N ASP A 221 22.00 -43.80 -28.18
CA ASP A 221 22.89 -44.70 -27.44
C ASP A 221 22.55 -46.18 -27.68
N LEU A 222 21.27 -46.54 -27.75
CA LEU A 222 20.82 -47.93 -27.89
C LEU A 222 20.60 -48.37 -29.34
N HIS A 223 20.73 -47.45 -30.32
CA HIS A 223 20.35 -47.67 -31.73
C HIS A 223 18.91 -48.18 -31.92
N ASP A 224 18.07 -48.01 -30.90
CA ASP A 224 16.67 -48.42 -30.92
C ASP A 224 15.82 -47.25 -31.42
N PHE A 225 15.67 -47.19 -32.73
CA PHE A 225 14.82 -46.20 -33.40
C PHE A 225 13.35 -46.59 -33.38
N GLY A 226 12.90 -47.61 -32.64
CA GLY A 226 11.51 -48.05 -32.59
C GLY A 226 10.61 -47.20 -31.69
N HIS A 227 11.17 -46.54 -30.69
CA HIS A 227 10.41 -45.72 -29.75
C HIS A 227 9.98 -44.38 -30.38
N ARG A 228 8.66 -44.24 -30.60
CA ARG A 228 8.03 -42.99 -31.07
C ARG A 228 7.55 -42.17 -29.89
N LEU A 229 7.65 -40.85 -30.01
CA LEU A 229 7.14 -39.91 -29.03
C LEU A 229 5.64 -39.66 -29.26
N GLU A 230 4.85 -39.71 -28.20
CA GLU A 230 3.46 -39.24 -28.21
C GLU A 230 3.47 -37.70 -28.26
N GLY A 231 2.99 -37.12 -29.36
CA GLY A 231 2.92 -35.68 -29.54
C GLY A 231 1.79 -35.30 -30.48
N ASP A 232 1.02 -34.29 -30.08
CA ASP A 232 -0.01 -33.64 -30.90
C ASP A 232 0.55 -32.33 -31.48
N ASP A 233 0.01 -31.82 -32.58
CA ASP A 233 0.51 -30.61 -33.29
C ASP A 233 0.05 -29.29 -32.64
N GLY A 234 -0.41 -29.36 -31.38
CA GLY A 234 -1.09 -28.27 -30.68
C GLY A 234 -0.17 -27.17 -30.12
N ASP A 235 1.12 -27.44 -29.92
CA ASP A 235 2.10 -26.46 -29.44
C ASP A 235 3.49 -26.66 -30.07
N GLU A 236 4.43 -25.73 -29.80
CA GLU A 236 5.78 -25.79 -30.35
C GLU A 236 6.56 -27.05 -29.92
N ILE A 237 6.28 -27.60 -28.74
CA ILE A 237 6.94 -28.81 -28.22
C ILE A 237 6.43 -30.04 -28.96
N GLY A 238 5.12 -30.13 -29.18
CA GLY A 238 4.47 -31.18 -29.94
C GLY A 238 4.90 -31.19 -31.41
N ARG A 239 5.04 -30.02 -32.03
CA ARG A 239 5.63 -29.88 -33.38
C ARG A 239 7.03 -30.48 -33.48
N VAL A 240 7.86 -30.28 -32.45
CA VAL A 240 9.21 -30.87 -32.39
C VAL A 240 9.14 -32.39 -32.23
N ALA A 241 8.19 -32.89 -31.43
CA ALA A 241 7.96 -34.33 -31.27
C ALA A 241 7.57 -34.99 -32.61
N VAL A 242 6.65 -34.37 -33.37
CA VAL A 242 6.22 -34.85 -34.69
C VAL A 242 7.37 -34.82 -35.69
N ALA A 243 8.13 -33.71 -35.75
CA ALA A 243 9.28 -33.59 -36.65
C ALA A 243 10.36 -34.63 -36.34
N TYR A 244 10.58 -34.95 -35.06
CA TYR A 244 11.51 -36.01 -34.66
C TYR A 244 11.04 -37.40 -35.11
N ASN A 245 9.76 -37.74 -34.94
CA ASN A 245 9.20 -39.00 -35.42
C ASN A 245 9.37 -39.14 -36.95
N GLN A 246 9.12 -38.07 -37.71
CA GLN A 246 9.32 -38.06 -39.17
C GLN A 246 10.79 -38.28 -39.57
N MET A 247 11.74 -37.75 -38.79
CA MET A 247 13.17 -38.00 -38.98
C MET A 247 13.50 -39.48 -38.78
N LEU A 248 13.02 -40.09 -37.70
CA LEU A 248 13.20 -41.53 -37.43
C LEU A 248 12.64 -42.40 -38.55
N ASP A 249 11.44 -42.08 -39.07
CA ASP A 249 10.84 -42.79 -40.20
C ASP A 249 11.69 -42.70 -41.47
N SER A 250 12.41 -41.59 -41.68
CA SER A 250 13.33 -41.44 -42.80
C SER A 250 14.57 -42.32 -42.64
N VAL A 251 15.16 -42.33 -41.44
CA VAL A 251 16.34 -43.15 -41.10
C VAL A 251 16.00 -44.64 -41.23
N GLU A 252 14.89 -45.09 -40.68
CA GLU A 252 14.44 -46.48 -40.75
C GLU A 252 14.18 -46.92 -42.20
N ARG A 253 13.55 -46.07 -43.02
CA ARG A 253 13.37 -46.34 -44.46
C ARG A 253 14.69 -46.46 -45.20
N GLN A 254 15.70 -45.65 -44.86
CA GLN A 254 17.02 -45.74 -45.49
C GLN A 254 17.77 -47.01 -45.09
N LEU A 255 17.72 -47.40 -43.80
CA LEU A 255 18.31 -48.64 -43.30
C LEU A 255 17.62 -49.88 -43.90
N GLY A 256 16.29 -49.87 -43.99
CA GLY A 256 15.51 -50.94 -44.60
C GLY A 256 15.78 -51.11 -46.10
N LYS A 257 16.00 -50.02 -46.85
CA LYS A 257 16.40 -50.08 -48.27
C LYS A 257 17.78 -50.70 -48.46
N ARG A 258 18.77 -50.35 -47.63
CA ARG A 258 20.11 -50.97 -47.68
C ARG A 258 20.07 -52.47 -47.40
N THR A 259 19.26 -52.89 -46.42
CA THR A 259 19.10 -54.31 -46.07
C THR A 259 18.45 -55.12 -47.19
N LYS A 260 17.50 -54.54 -47.92
CA LYS A 260 16.88 -55.18 -49.10
C LYS A 260 17.84 -55.24 -50.29
N ALA A 261 18.59 -54.17 -50.58
CA ALA A 261 19.58 -54.15 -51.66
C ALA A 261 20.69 -55.19 -51.46
N SER A 262 21.21 -55.34 -50.23
CA SER A 262 22.22 -56.36 -49.89
C SER A 262 21.71 -57.81 -49.99
N ARG A 263 20.38 -58.03 -49.99
CA ARG A 263 19.77 -59.37 -50.16
C ARG A 263 19.44 -59.70 -51.61
N GLN A 264 19.55 -58.73 -52.52
CA GLN A 264 19.08 -58.83 -53.90
C GLN A 264 20.22 -58.89 -54.93
N GLU A 265 21.47 -59.05 -54.48
CA GLU A 265 22.64 -59.34 -55.31
C GLU A 265 22.77 -60.87 -55.42
N PRO A 266 22.29 -61.50 -56.52
CA PRO A 266 22.46 -62.92 -56.73
C PRO A 266 23.89 -63.14 -57.22
N ASP A 267 24.55 -64.12 -56.59
CA ASP A 267 25.79 -64.75 -57.02
C ASP A 267 25.85 -64.86 -58.56
N GLN A 268 26.69 -64.03 -59.19
CA GLN A 268 26.99 -64.11 -60.62
C GLN A 268 28.31 -64.90 -60.76
N PRO A 269 28.26 -66.19 -61.16
CA PRO A 269 29.48 -66.92 -61.46
C PRO A 269 30.06 -66.45 -62.80
N ARG A 270 31.39 -66.53 -62.87
CA ARG A 270 32.29 -66.14 -63.96
C ARG A 270 31.81 -66.46 -65.38
#